data_AF-A0A940LET1-F1
#
_entry.id   AF-A0A940LET1-F1
#
_cell.length_a   1.000
_cell.length_b   1.000
_cell.length_c   1.000
_cell.angle_alpha   90.00
_cell.angle_beta   90.00
_cell.angle_gamma   90.00
#
_symmetry.space_group_name_H-M   'P 1'
#
loop_
_entity.id
_entity.type
_entity.pdbx_description
1 polymer ?
#
loop_
_entity_poly.entity_id
_entity_poly.type
_entity_poly.pdbx_seq_one_letter_code
_entity_poly.pdbx_strand_id
1 'polypeptide(L)'
;INPSFEEELYKYISGIITAKEQKSLAVNGMPDHVHILIGLKPSMRISDLVRDVKNNSTNFINERGWLKSHFSWQEGYGAFSYSQSQFGNVIDYIKNQKEHHRKRTFKEEYLSFLKMFNIPFEEKYLFEFFD
;
A
#
# COMPACT_ATOMS: atom_id res chain seq x y z
N ILE A 1 4.49 -10.80 -0.50
CA ILE A 1 5.31 -10.25 0.61
C ILE A 1 5.52 -11.36 1.62
N ASN A 2 6.77 -11.77 1.84
CA ASN A 2 7.06 -12.87 2.77
C ASN A 2 7.31 -12.31 4.18
N PRO A 3 6.79 -12.95 5.24
CA PRO A 3 7.09 -12.57 6.62
C PRO A 3 8.58 -12.45 6.95
N SER A 4 9.46 -13.17 6.24
CA SER A 4 10.90 -13.11 6.45
C SER A 4 11.54 -11.75 6.11
N PHE A 5 10.89 -10.91 5.30
CA PHE A 5 11.43 -9.61 4.90
C PHE A 5 10.42 -8.46 4.94
N GLU A 6 9.17 -8.71 5.31
CA GLU A 6 8.11 -7.69 5.30
C GLU A 6 8.47 -6.46 6.15
N GLU A 7 9.10 -6.67 7.31
CA GLU A 7 9.46 -5.57 8.22
C GLU A 7 10.50 -4.64 7.57
N GLU A 8 11.52 -5.21 6.93
CA GLU A 8 12.54 -4.44 6.22
C GLU A 8 11.96 -3.74 4.99
N LEU A 9 11.02 -4.38 4.28
CA LEU A 9 10.28 -3.73 3.19
C LEU A 9 9.49 -2.52 3.70
N TYR A 10 8.76 -2.64 4.82
CA TYR A 10 7.96 -1.55 5.37
C TYR A 10 8.83 -0.39 5.86
N LYS A 11 9.97 -0.68 6.51
CA LYS A 11 10.98 0.32 6.87
C LYS A 11 11.52 1.03 5.64
N TYR A 12 11.85 0.28 4.59
CA TYR A 12 12.37 0.84 3.34
C TYR A 12 11.36 1.76 2.65
N ILE A 13 10.09 1.35 2.56
CA ILE A 13 8.99 2.18 2.04
C ILE A 13 8.83 3.46 2.87
N SER A 14 8.86 3.35 4.19
CA SER A 14 8.82 4.51 5.08
C SER A 14 9.99 5.47 4.83
N GLY A 15 11.18 4.93 4.56
CA GLY A 15 12.37 5.67 4.15
C GLY A 15 12.19 6.42 2.83
N ILE A 16 11.61 5.78 1.80
CA ILE A 16 11.32 6.42 0.51
C ILE A 16 10.37 7.62 0.70
N ILE A 17 9.28 7.42 1.45
CA ILE A 17 8.28 8.46 1.72
C ILE A 17 8.94 9.66 2.43
N THR A 18 9.76 9.38 3.43
CA THR A 18 10.48 10.41 4.21
C THR A 18 11.52 11.13 3.35
N ALA A 19 12.26 10.42 2.51
CA ALA A 19 13.25 10.98 1.59
C ALA A 19 12.61 11.88 0.51
N LYS A 20 11.34 11.65 0.19
CA LYS A 20 10.52 12.52 -0.67
C LYS A 20 9.89 13.68 0.09
N GLU A 21 10.31 13.92 1.32
CA GLU A 21 9.82 14.95 2.24
C GLU A 21 8.31 14.85 2.56
N GLN A 22 7.77 13.63 2.50
CA GLN A 22 6.39 13.34 2.89
C GLN A 22 6.41 12.70 4.29
N LYS A 23 5.30 12.81 5.02
CA LYS A 23 5.20 12.23 6.36
C LYS A 23 4.74 10.78 6.26
N SER A 24 5.62 9.83 6.56
CA SER A 24 5.22 8.42 6.74
C SER A 24 4.47 8.26 8.06
N LEU A 25 3.21 7.84 8.02
CA LEU A 25 2.36 7.71 9.21
C LEU A 25 2.16 6.24 9.61
N ALA A 26 1.90 5.37 8.64
CA ALA A 26 1.82 3.93 8.85
C ALA A 26 2.13 3.19 7.54
N VAL A 27 2.88 2.09 7.63
CA VAL A 27 3.12 1.15 6.52
C VAL A 27 2.95 -0.25 7.08
N ASN A 28 2.07 -1.04 6.47
CA ASN A 28 1.89 -2.45 6.76
C ASN A 28 1.22 -3.12 5.57
N GLY A 29 1.10 -4.45 5.56
CA GLY A 29 0.47 -5.13 4.45
C GLY A 29 0.18 -6.58 4.69
N MET A 30 -0.25 -7.22 3.61
CA MET A 30 -0.53 -8.64 3.47
C MET A 30 0.41 -9.24 2.42
N PRO A 31 0.46 -10.57 2.26
CA PRO A 31 1.29 -11.19 1.25
C PRO A 31 1.03 -10.70 -0.19
N ASP A 32 -0.14 -10.16 -0.49
CA ASP A 32 -0.58 -9.73 -1.83
C ASP A 32 -0.63 -8.20 -2.02
N HIS A 33 -0.65 -7.38 -0.96
CA HIS A 33 -0.75 -5.93 -1.06
C HIS A 33 -0.15 -5.17 0.15
N VAL A 34 0.05 -3.85 0.01
CA VAL A 34 0.53 -2.95 1.08
C VAL A 34 -0.44 -1.80 1.26
N HIS A 35 -0.70 -1.43 2.51
CA HIS A 35 -1.36 -0.19 2.89
C HIS A 35 -0.35 0.83 3.39
N ILE A 36 -0.47 2.06 2.89
CA ILE A 36 0.41 3.17 3.25
C ILE A 36 -0.46 4.36 3.62
N LEU A 37 -0.31 4.85 4.85
CA LEU A 37 -0.86 6.13 5.28
C LEU A 37 0.25 7.17 5.28
N ILE A 38 0.00 8.29 4.59
CA ILE A 38 0.95 9.39 4.43
C ILE A 38 0.30 10.73 4.76
N GLY A 39 1.09 11.65 5.30
CA GLY A 39 0.82 13.08 5.21
C GLY A 39 1.52 13.63 3.97
N LEU A 40 0.72 14.04 2.98
CA LEU A 40 1.19 14.53 1.69
C LEU A 40 1.28 16.06 1.69
N LYS A 41 2.42 16.62 1.28
CA LYS A 41 2.57 18.04 0.99
C LYS A 41 1.81 18.38 -0.31
N PRO A 42 1.14 19.55 -0.40
CA PRO A 42 0.37 19.92 -1.61
C PRO A 42 1.18 19.98 -2.91
N SER A 43 2.49 20.16 -2.83
CA SER A 43 3.39 20.21 -4.00
C SER A 43 3.69 18.82 -4.59
N MET A 44 3.39 17.73 -3.88
CA MET A 44 3.68 16.37 -4.31
C MET A 44 2.48 15.77 -5.05
N ARG A 45 2.70 15.23 -6.25
CA ARG A 45 1.69 14.42 -6.93
C ARG A 45 1.66 13.01 -6.35
N ILE A 46 0.46 12.50 -6.07
CA ILE A 46 0.28 11.14 -5.54
C ILE A 46 0.89 10.10 -6.49
N SER A 47 0.67 10.25 -7.81
CA SER A 47 1.20 9.34 -8.82
C SER A 47 2.74 9.31 -8.84
N ASP A 48 3.39 10.45 -8.63
CA ASP A 48 4.86 10.53 -8.57
C ASP A 48 5.39 9.80 -7.33
N LEU A 49 4.78 10.02 -6.17
CA LEU A 49 5.16 9.33 -4.93
C LEU A 49 4.95 7.82 -5.02
N VAL A 50 3.80 7.36 -5.54
CA VAL A 50 3.50 5.93 -5.69
C VAL A 50 4.45 5.27 -6.69
N ARG A 51 4.78 5.94 -7.81
CA ARG A 51 5.79 5.45 -8.76
C ARG A 51 7.13 5.25 -8.06
N ASP A 52 7.57 6.23 -7.28
CA ASP A 52 8.85 6.15 -6.58
C ASP A 52 8.84 5.05 -5.51
N VAL A 53 7.76 4.90 -4.74
CA VAL A 53 7.61 3.80 -3.78
C VAL A 53 7.70 2.44 -4.47
N LYS A 54 6.93 2.24 -5.54
CA LYS A 54 6.90 0.96 -6.27
C LYS A 54 8.25 0.64 -6.91
N ASN A 55 8.83 1.58 -7.66
CA ASN A 55 10.10 1.34 -8.35
C ASN A 55 11.25 1.06 -7.38
N ASN A 56 11.42 1.89 -6.36
CA ASN A 56 12.55 1.73 -5.43
C ASN A 56 12.38 0.45 -4.58
N SER A 57 11.17 0.14 -4.10
CA SER A 57 10.94 -1.09 -3.33
C SER A 57 11.04 -2.36 -4.19
N THR A 58 10.63 -2.30 -5.47
CA THR A 58 10.85 -3.39 -6.43
C THR A 58 12.35 -3.64 -6.61
N ASN A 59 13.15 -2.60 -6.86
CA ASN A 59 14.60 -2.75 -7.00
C ASN A 59 15.20 -3.31 -5.72
N PHE A 60 14.82 -2.77 -4.56
CA PHE A 60 15.32 -3.23 -3.26
C PHE A 60 15.07 -4.72 -3.01
N ILE A 61 13.84 -5.21 -3.23
CA ILE A 61 13.51 -6.64 -3.04
C ILE A 61 14.34 -7.52 -3.97
N ASN A 62 14.49 -7.12 -5.24
CA ASN A 62 15.23 -7.89 -6.25
C ASN A 62 16.74 -7.87 -5.97
N GLU A 63 17.32 -6.73 -5.63
CA GLU A 63 18.74 -6.57 -5.28
C GLU A 63 19.11 -7.35 -4.02
N ARG A 64 18.20 -7.44 -3.05
CA ARG A 64 18.39 -8.25 -1.84
C ARG A 64 18.36 -9.75 -2.10
N GLY A 65 17.83 -10.19 -3.24
CA GLY A 65 17.72 -11.62 -3.58
C GLY A 65 16.81 -12.41 -2.64
N TRP A 66 15.84 -11.77 -1.99
CA TRP A 66 14.93 -12.44 -1.05
C TRP A 66 13.96 -13.42 -1.72
N LEU A 67 13.72 -13.24 -3.02
CA LEU A 67 12.84 -14.06 -3.82
C LEU A 67 13.65 -14.74 -4.94
N LYS A 68 13.29 -15.98 -5.27
CA LYS A 68 13.89 -16.72 -6.38
C LYS A 68 13.45 -16.21 -7.75
N SER A 69 12.30 -15.56 -7.80
CA SER A 69 11.72 -14.94 -8.99
C SER A 69 11.86 -13.43 -8.95
N HIS A 70 11.79 -12.80 -10.12
CA HIS A 70 11.72 -11.35 -10.21
C HIS A 70 10.42 -10.86 -9.55
N PHE A 71 10.56 -9.90 -8.64
CA PHE A 71 9.44 -9.23 -8.00
C PHE A 71 9.04 -8.00 -8.81
N SER A 72 7.74 -7.76 -8.95
CA SER A 72 7.18 -6.50 -9.42
C SER A 72 5.85 -6.22 -8.72
N TRP A 73 5.53 -4.94 -8.52
CA TRP A 73 4.19 -4.55 -8.10
C TRP A 73 3.25 -4.53 -9.31
N GLN A 74 1.97 -4.83 -9.11
CA GLN A 74 0.91 -4.59 -10.10
C GLN A 74 0.96 -3.15 -10.64
N GLU A 75 0.48 -2.89 -11.86
CA GLU A 75 0.55 -1.55 -12.47
C GLU A 75 -0.28 -0.49 -11.73
N GLY A 76 -1.46 -0.87 -11.23
CA GLY A 76 -2.41 0.03 -10.57
C GLY A 76 -2.04 0.42 -9.13
N TYR A 77 -2.84 1.32 -8.57
CA TYR A 77 -2.87 1.66 -7.14
C TYR A 77 -4.24 2.27 -6.74
N GLY A 78 -4.62 2.13 -5.48
CA GLY A 78 -5.75 2.87 -4.88
C GLY A 78 -5.26 4.03 -4.05
N ALA A 79 -5.96 5.16 -4.08
CA ALA A 79 -5.67 6.33 -3.25
C ALA A 79 -6.98 6.93 -2.71
N PHE A 80 -7.05 7.06 -1.38
CA PHE A 80 -8.24 7.51 -0.68
C PHE A 80 -7.86 8.55 0.36
N SER A 81 -8.64 9.64 0.45
CA SER A 81 -8.35 10.75 1.37
C SER A 81 -9.12 10.61 2.68
N TYR A 82 -8.46 10.86 3.80
CA TYR A 82 -9.05 10.81 5.13
C TYR A 82 -8.85 12.14 5.87
N SER A 83 -9.79 12.50 6.73
CA SER A 83 -9.67 13.69 7.58
C SER A 83 -8.83 13.41 8.83
N GLN A 84 -8.30 14.48 9.44
CA GLN A 84 -7.46 14.39 10.65
C GLN A 84 -8.14 13.63 11.79
N SER A 85 -9.46 13.76 11.95
CA SER A 85 -10.21 13.08 13.01
C SER A 85 -10.28 11.57 12.81
N GLN A 86 -10.05 11.07 11.60
CA GLN A 86 -10.06 9.65 11.27
C GLN A 86 -8.68 9.00 11.41
N PHE A 87 -7.61 9.79 11.63
CA PHE A 87 -6.22 9.30 11.60
C PHE A 87 -5.97 8.13 12.54
N GLY A 88 -6.45 8.19 13.77
CA GLY A 88 -6.30 7.09 14.74
C GLY A 88 -6.88 5.78 14.19
N ASN A 89 -8.12 5.84 13.72
CA ASN A 89 -8.82 4.68 13.16
C ASN A 89 -8.10 4.10 11.93
N VAL A 90 -7.54 4.94 11.05
CA VAL A 90 -6.80 4.47 9.87
C VAL A 90 -5.45 3.86 10.25
N ILE A 91 -4.75 4.43 11.22
CA ILE A 91 -3.50 3.85 11.74
C ILE A 91 -3.78 2.47 12.34
N ASP A 92 -4.82 2.35 13.17
CA ASP A 92 -5.18 1.08 13.80
C ASP A 92 -5.66 0.07 12.77
N TYR A 93 -6.38 0.50 11.75
CA TYR A 93 -6.75 -0.33 10.61
C TYR A 93 -5.52 -0.94 9.92
N ILE A 94 -4.51 -0.12 9.59
CA ILE A 94 -3.29 -0.57 8.91
C ILE A 94 -2.48 -1.51 9.80
N LYS A 95 -2.37 -1.23 11.10
CA LYS A 95 -1.67 -2.10 12.05
C LYS A 95 -2.31 -3.48 12.16
N ASN A 96 -3.64 -3.56 12.06
CA ASN A 96 -4.40 -4.80 12.25
C ASN A 96 -4.75 -5.53 10.94
N GLN A 97 -4.09 -5.21 9.83
CA GLN A 97 -4.35 -5.80 8.51
C GLN A 97 -4.33 -7.34 8.49
N LYS A 98 -3.36 -7.97 9.18
CA LYS A 98 -3.29 -9.44 9.30
C LYS A 98 -4.52 -10.05 9.96
N GLU A 99 -5.08 -9.39 10.98
CA GLU A 99 -6.30 -9.84 11.65
C GLU A 99 -7.54 -9.56 10.79
N HIS A 100 -7.59 -8.41 10.11
CA HIS A 100 -8.65 -8.06 9.17
C HIS A 100 -8.81 -9.12 8.07
N HIS A 101 -7.69 -9.53 7.49
CA HIS A 101 -7.65 -10.48 6.38
C HIS A 101 -7.83 -11.95 6.78
N ARG A 102 -8.04 -12.25 8.08
CA ARG A 102 -8.55 -13.58 8.50
C ARG A 102 -10.01 -13.81 8.06
N LYS A 103 -10.76 -12.74 7.78
CA LYS A 103 -12.19 -12.80 7.48
C LYS A 103 -12.58 -12.13 6.18
N ARG A 104 -11.62 -11.53 5.47
CA ARG A 104 -11.88 -10.67 4.33
C ARG A 104 -10.76 -10.76 3.31
N THR A 105 -11.10 -10.86 2.04
CA THR A 105 -10.14 -10.84 0.93
C THR A 105 -9.74 -9.41 0.56
N PHE A 106 -8.60 -9.25 -0.14
CA PHE A 106 -8.21 -7.95 -0.70
C PHE A 106 -9.26 -7.42 -1.70
N LYS A 107 -9.87 -8.30 -2.50
CA LYS A 107 -10.96 -7.93 -3.41
C LYS A 107 -12.15 -7.28 -2.69
N GLU A 108 -12.65 -7.93 -1.63
CA GLU A 108 -13.76 -7.41 -0.83
C GLU A 108 -13.42 -6.11 -0.12
N GLU A 109 -12.16 -5.98 0.33
CA GLU A 109 -11.62 -4.77 0.94
C GLU A 109 -11.62 -3.62 -0.06
N TYR A 110 -10.95 -3.80 -1.21
CA TYR A 110 -10.82 -2.79 -2.25
C TYR A 110 -12.18 -2.33 -2.78
N LEU A 111 -13.10 -3.26 -3.09
CA LEU A 111 -14.45 -2.94 -3.53
C LEU A 111 -15.22 -2.12 -2.49
N SER A 112 -14.98 -2.35 -1.20
CA SER A 112 -15.64 -1.54 -0.18
C SER A 112 -15.08 -0.13 -0.07
N PHE A 113 -13.80 0.08 -0.34
CA PHE A 113 -13.26 1.43 -0.42
C PHE A 113 -13.87 2.17 -1.60
N LEU A 114 -13.94 1.54 -2.78
CA LEU A 114 -14.60 2.16 -3.93
C LEU A 114 -16.05 2.58 -3.61
N LYS A 115 -16.82 1.69 -2.97
CA LYS A 115 -18.19 2.00 -2.52
C LYS A 115 -18.24 3.11 -1.47
N MET A 116 -17.40 3.04 -0.43
CA MET A 116 -17.37 4.00 0.67
C MET A 116 -16.98 5.41 0.20
N PHE A 117 -16.08 5.50 -0.77
CA PHE A 117 -15.64 6.76 -1.37
C PHE A 117 -16.45 7.17 -2.61
N ASN A 118 -17.53 6.45 -2.90
CA ASN A 118 -18.42 6.69 -4.03
C ASN A 118 -17.67 6.82 -5.38
N ILE A 119 -16.68 5.97 -5.58
CA ILE A 119 -15.90 5.89 -6.82
C ILE A 119 -16.62 4.94 -7.78
N PRO A 120 -17.07 5.41 -8.95
CA PRO A 120 -17.64 4.52 -9.96
C PRO A 120 -16.55 3.62 -10.55
N PHE A 121 -16.88 2.35 -10.77
CA PHE A 121 -15.96 1.38 -11.38
C PHE A 121 -16.73 0.38 -12.24
N GLU A 122 -16.07 -0.13 -13.27
CA GLU A 122 -16.53 -1.29 -14.04
C GLU A 122 -15.67 -2.49 -13.67
N GLU A 123 -16.28 -3.66 -13.48
CA GLU A 123 -15.57 -4.85 -12.97
C GLU A 123 -14.38 -5.28 -13.85
N LYS A 124 -14.47 -5.08 -15.16
CA LYS A 124 -13.40 -5.39 -16.13
C LYS A 124 -12.15 -4.50 -16.00
N TYR A 125 -12.21 -3.40 -15.25
CA TYR A 125 -11.09 -2.49 -14.99
C TYR A 125 -10.57 -2.58 -13.55
N LEU A 126 -11.07 -3.55 -12.77
CA LEU A 126 -10.51 -3.85 -11.45
C LEU A 126 -9.18 -4.57 -11.58
N PHE A 127 -8.44 -4.62 -10.47
CA PHE A 127 -7.16 -5.32 -10.41
C PHE A 127 -7.32 -6.83 -10.66
N GLU A 128 -6.21 -7.44 -11.09
CA GLU A 128 -6.05 -8.88 -10.96
C GLU A 128 -5.85 -9.21 -9.48
N PHE A 129 -6.81 -9.92 -8.90
CA PHE A 129 -6.74 -10.37 -7.51
C PHE A 129 -6.12 -11.76 -7.47
N PHE A 130 -5.19 -11.96 -6.54
CA PHE A 130 -4.56 -13.25 -6.27
C PHE A 130 -5.23 -13.84 -5.02
N ASP A 131 -5.78 -15.05 -5.14
CA ASP A 131 -6.38 -15.80 -4.02
C ASP A 131 -5.32 -16.62 -3.26
#